data_AF-A0A5D4JDF3-F1
#
_entry.id   AF-A0A5D4JDF3-F1
#
_cell.length_a   1.000
_cell.length_b   1.000
_cell.length_c   1.000
_cell.angle_alpha   90.00
_cell.angle_beta   90.00
_cell.angle_gamma   90.00
#
_symmetry.space_group_name_H-M   'P 1'
#
loop_
_entity.id
_entity.type
_entity.pdbx_description
1 polymer ?
#
loop_
_entity_poly.entity_id
_entity_poly.type
_entity_poly.pdbx_seq_one_letter_code
_entity_poly.pdbx_strand_id
1 'polypeptide(L)'
;MPNTLWTLLVAVVAAVVTALAVGLVVTPRMEARKKRVGEVHTARDTFGATMLRILSVCSLLQKFERPAADDPDWTPVMRERLTGERARWWQQLDEATAWLLDNAATYAGSWPNARIIQFAIDYATHARLVVLSEREEDTKVELLLALTMPVQRQFFGWPWSRARHHFADHRAFDETIAHISGEPSNS
;
A
#
# COMPACT_ATOMS: atom_id res chain seq x y z
N MET A 1 35.90 -8.57 58.14
CA MET A 1 35.28 -9.20 56.96
C MET A 1 34.02 -8.41 56.63
N PRO A 2 33.83 -7.92 55.39
CA PRO A 2 32.57 -7.29 55.01
C PRO A 2 31.45 -8.30 55.27
N ASN A 3 30.36 -7.86 55.89
CA ASN A 3 29.33 -8.73 56.42
C ASN A 3 28.56 -9.38 55.26
N THR A 4 28.91 -10.62 54.90
CA THR A 4 28.40 -11.35 53.72
C THR A 4 26.87 -11.44 53.71
N LEU A 5 26.26 -11.54 54.89
CA LEU A 5 24.82 -11.53 55.13
C LEU A 5 24.16 -10.21 54.68
N TRP A 6 24.82 -9.07 54.93
CA TRP A 6 24.34 -7.76 54.53
C TRP A 6 24.36 -7.58 53.02
N THR A 7 25.46 -8.00 52.37
CA THR A 7 25.56 -7.98 50.91
C THR A 7 24.51 -8.87 50.23
N LEU A 8 24.21 -10.04 50.82
CA LEU A 8 23.17 -10.93 50.31
C LEU A 8 21.77 -10.29 50.44
N LEU A 9 21.45 -9.68 51.57
CA LEU A 9 20.18 -8.99 51.77
C LEU A 9 19.99 -7.83 50.80
N VAL A 10 21.01 -6.98 50.61
CA VAL A 10 20.95 -5.87 49.65
C VAL A 10 20.75 -6.40 48.24
N ALA A 11 21.43 -7.48 47.84
CA ALA A 11 21.28 -8.09 46.53
C ALA A 11 19.86 -8.64 46.30
N VAL A 12 19.28 -9.33 47.29
CA VAL A 12 17.92 -9.87 47.21
C VAL A 12 16.91 -8.73 47.09
N VAL A 13 17.01 -7.70 47.91
CA VAL A 13 16.10 -6.54 47.85
C VAL A 13 16.23 -5.82 46.52
N ALA A 14 17.45 -5.58 46.03
CA ALA A 14 17.69 -4.95 44.74
C ALA A 14 17.11 -5.79 43.58
N ALA A 15 17.24 -7.12 43.63
CA ALA A 15 16.66 -8.02 42.64
C ALA A 15 15.13 -7.97 42.64
N VAL A 16 14.49 -7.99 43.83
CA VAL A 16 13.03 -7.89 43.96
C VAL A 16 12.53 -6.53 43.46
N VAL A 17 13.17 -5.43 43.85
CA VAL A 17 12.81 -4.08 43.39
C VAL A 17 12.97 -3.96 41.88
N THR A 18 14.07 -4.49 41.32
CA THR A 18 14.30 -4.48 39.87
C THR A 18 13.25 -5.32 39.14
N ALA A 19 12.94 -6.53 39.63
CA ALA A 19 11.93 -7.39 39.03
C ALA A 19 10.54 -6.76 39.05
N LEU A 20 10.14 -6.12 40.16
CA LEU A 20 8.88 -5.40 40.28
C LEU A 20 8.85 -4.16 39.38
N ALA A 21 9.93 -3.37 39.34
CA ALA A 21 10.01 -2.19 38.47
C ALA A 21 9.94 -2.57 36.98
N VAL A 22 10.64 -3.63 36.58
CA VAL A 22 10.57 -4.16 35.21
C VAL A 22 9.16 -4.69 34.92
N GLY A 23 8.62 -5.55 35.79
CA GLY A 23 7.33 -6.20 35.58
C GLY A 23 6.13 -5.24 35.56
N LEU A 24 6.14 -4.20 36.40
CA LEU A 24 5.00 -3.28 36.54
C LEU A 24 5.12 -2.02 35.66
N VAL A 25 6.33 -1.59 35.31
CA VAL A 25 6.54 -0.30 34.61
C VAL A 25 7.10 -0.48 33.21
N VAL A 26 8.09 -1.36 33.05
CA VAL A 26 8.79 -1.53 31.77
C VAL A 26 8.01 -2.45 30.84
N THR A 27 7.60 -3.63 31.31
CA THR A 27 6.90 -4.64 30.51
C THR A 27 5.61 -4.09 29.89
N PRO A 28 4.69 -3.42 30.62
CA PRO A 28 3.47 -2.90 30.02
C PRO A 28 3.73 -1.82 28.96
N ARG A 29 4.75 -0.98 29.17
CA ARG A 29 5.17 0.03 28.18
C ARG A 29 5.77 -0.60 26.93
N MET A 30 6.60 -1.63 27.11
CA MET A 30 7.18 -2.36 25.99
C MET A 30 6.11 -3.08 25.18
N GLU A 31 5.15 -3.75 25.82
CA GLU A 31 4.03 -4.40 25.13
C GLU A 31 3.14 -3.38 24.39
N ALA A 32 2.83 -2.24 25.01
CA ALA A 32 2.09 -1.17 24.34
C ALA A 32 2.86 -0.60 23.14
N ARG A 33 4.18 -0.40 23.26
CA ARG A 33 5.02 0.05 22.14
C ARG A 33 5.11 -1.00 21.04
N LYS A 34 5.28 -2.27 21.40
CA LYS A 34 5.31 -3.41 20.47
C LYS A 34 4.00 -3.48 19.69
N LYS A 35 2.85 -3.34 20.35
CA LYS A 35 1.54 -3.28 19.70
C LYS A 35 1.46 -2.13 18.69
N ARG A 36 1.81 -0.90 19.10
CA ARG A 36 1.78 0.28 18.21
C ARG A 36 2.70 0.12 17.00
N VAL A 37 3.91 -0.41 17.21
CA VAL A 37 4.86 -0.67 16.13
C VAL A 37 4.32 -1.75 15.19
N GLY A 38 3.72 -2.81 15.74
CA GLY A 38 3.05 -3.85 14.96
C GLY A 38 1.94 -3.29 14.08
N GLU A 39 1.04 -2.48 14.63
CA GLU A 39 -0.05 -1.82 13.90
C GLU A 39 0.46 -0.94 12.75
N VAL A 40 1.55 -0.19 12.99
CA VAL A 40 2.23 0.61 11.95
C VAL A 40 2.72 -0.30 10.81
N HIS A 41 3.38 -1.41 11.11
CA HIS A 41 3.86 -2.34 10.09
C HIS A 41 2.69 -2.98 9.33
N THR A 42 1.66 -3.45 10.02
CA THR A 42 0.46 -4.02 9.39
C THR A 42 -0.22 -3.04 8.44
N ALA A 43 -0.32 -1.76 8.81
CA ALA A 43 -0.90 -0.74 7.95
C ALA A 43 -0.05 -0.53 6.66
N ARG A 44 1.27 -0.51 6.78
CA ARG A 44 2.20 -0.40 5.64
C ARG A 44 2.14 -1.64 4.75
N ASP A 45 2.12 -2.83 5.34
CA ASP A 45 2.07 -4.09 4.60
C ASP A 45 0.75 -4.22 3.84
N THR A 46 -0.36 -3.78 4.44
CA THR A 46 -1.66 -3.78 3.78
C THR A 46 -1.70 -2.77 2.64
N PHE A 47 -1.15 -1.56 2.82
CA PHE A 47 -0.98 -0.60 1.73
C PHE A 47 -0.17 -1.20 0.57
N GLY A 48 0.97 -1.80 0.85
CA GLY A 48 1.81 -2.45 -0.17
C GLY A 48 1.11 -3.62 -0.87
N ALA A 49 0.39 -4.46 -0.12
CA ALA A 49 -0.37 -5.58 -0.68
C ALA A 49 -1.51 -5.10 -1.60
N THR A 50 -2.21 -4.02 -1.23
CA THR A 50 -3.26 -3.43 -2.07
C THR A 50 -2.69 -2.87 -3.37
N MET A 51 -1.54 -2.20 -3.32
CA MET A 51 -0.85 -1.72 -4.53
C MET A 51 -0.41 -2.88 -5.44
N LEU A 52 0.16 -3.94 -4.87
CA LEU A 52 0.53 -5.14 -5.64
C LEU A 52 -0.69 -5.82 -6.25
N ARG A 53 -1.85 -5.81 -5.57
CA ARG A 53 -3.11 -6.26 -6.14
C ARG A 53 -3.50 -5.43 -7.35
N ILE A 54 -3.47 -4.10 -7.26
CA ILE A 54 -3.75 -3.21 -8.40
C ILE A 54 -2.83 -3.53 -9.57
N LEU A 55 -1.52 -3.56 -9.35
CA LEU A 55 -0.54 -3.90 -10.39
C LEU A 55 -0.82 -5.26 -11.03
N SER A 56 -1.05 -6.29 -10.21
CA SER A 56 -1.35 -7.64 -10.68
C SER A 56 -2.62 -7.70 -11.50
N VAL A 57 -3.69 -7.03 -11.07
CA VAL A 57 -4.98 -7.04 -11.79
C VAL A 57 -4.88 -6.26 -13.10
N CYS A 58 -4.20 -5.11 -13.10
CA CYS A 58 -3.87 -4.37 -14.33
C CYS A 58 -3.09 -5.25 -15.31
N SER A 59 -2.07 -6.00 -14.85
CA SER A 59 -1.32 -6.94 -15.72
C SER A 59 -2.21 -8.06 -16.30
N LEU A 60 -3.17 -8.57 -15.53
CA LEU A 60 -4.13 -9.56 -16.03
C LEU A 60 -5.05 -8.97 -17.09
N LEU A 61 -5.56 -7.75 -16.86
CA LEU A 61 -6.44 -7.04 -17.81
C LEU A 61 -5.73 -6.72 -19.13
N GLN A 62 -4.43 -6.38 -19.09
CA GLN A 62 -3.61 -6.20 -20.29
C GLN A 62 -3.34 -7.53 -21.02
N LYS A 63 -3.07 -8.60 -20.26
CA LYS A 63 -2.74 -9.89 -20.88
C LYS A 63 -3.94 -10.56 -21.53
N PHE A 64 -5.13 -10.35 -20.97
CA PHE A 64 -6.37 -11.00 -21.41
C PHE A 64 -7.34 -9.97 -21.98
N GLU A 65 -6.96 -9.35 -23.10
CA GLU A 65 -7.81 -8.45 -23.86
C GLU A 65 -9.14 -9.11 -24.27
N ARG A 66 -10.18 -8.29 -24.49
CA ARG A 66 -11.47 -8.80 -24.93
C ARG A 66 -11.33 -9.30 -26.37
N PRO A 67 -11.55 -10.60 -26.66
CA PRO A 67 -11.41 -11.13 -28.01
C PRO A 67 -12.48 -10.49 -28.90
N ALA A 68 -12.13 -10.23 -30.16
CA ALA A 68 -13.07 -9.71 -31.13
C ALA A 68 -14.27 -10.66 -31.31
N ALA A 69 -15.43 -10.10 -31.64
CA ALA A 69 -16.65 -10.87 -31.89
C ALA A 69 -16.51 -11.86 -33.07
N ASP A 70 -15.52 -11.64 -33.92
CA ASP A 70 -15.31 -12.41 -35.16
C ASP A 70 -14.08 -13.32 -35.09
N ASP A 71 -13.41 -13.40 -33.93
CA ASP A 71 -12.21 -14.23 -33.76
C ASP A 71 -12.57 -15.74 -33.82
N PRO A 72 -12.08 -16.49 -34.82
CA PRO A 72 -12.40 -17.90 -35.01
C PRO A 72 -11.82 -18.82 -33.93
N ASP A 73 -10.79 -18.36 -33.19
CA ASP A 73 -10.15 -19.16 -32.14
C ASP A 73 -10.95 -19.13 -30.82
N TRP A 74 -11.97 -18.29 -30.73
CA TRP A 74 -12.77 -18.08 -29.51
C TRP A 74 -14.21 -18.56 -29.66
N THR A 75 -14.54 -19.64 -28.95
CA THR A 75 -15.94 -20.09 -28.85
C THR A 75 -16.79 -19.05 -28.09
N PRO A 76 -18.11 -18.96 -28.36
CA PRO A 76 -19.00 -18.06 -27.64
C PRO A 76 -18.95 -18.24 -26.12
N VAL A 77 -18.84 -19.48 -25.64
CA VAL A 77 -18.75 -19.81 -24.21
C VAL A 77 -17.45 -19.31 -23.59
N MET A 78 -16.32 -19.39 -24.31
CA MET A 78 -15.04 -18.86 -23.83
C MET A 78 -15.08 -17.34 -23.71
N ARG A 79 -15.72 -16.65 -24.66
CA ARG A 79 -15.90 -15.19 -24.63
C ARG A 79 -16.76 -14.73 -23.46
N GLU A 80 -17.86 -15.42 -23.21
CA GLU A 80 -18.72 -15.14 -22.05
C GLU A 80 -17.96 -15.32 -20.73
N ARG A 81 -17.24 -16.45 -20.58
CA ARG A 81 -16.44 -16.70 -19.38
C ARG A 81 -15.35 -15.67 -19.17
N LEU A 82 -14.61 -15.31 -20.22
CA LEU A 82 -13.59 -14.27 -20.13
C LEU A 82 -14.20 -12.91 -19.79
N THR A 83 -15.38 -12.59 -20.31
CA THR A 83 -16.09 -11.36 -19.95
C THR A 83 -16.44 -11.35 -18.45
N GLY A 84 -16.91 -12.47 -17.89
CA GLY A 84 -17.15 -12.62 -16.46
C GLY A 84 -15.87 -12.47 -15.61
N GLU A 85 -14.76 -13.08 -16.05
CA GLU A 85 -13.47 -12.94 -15.37
C GLU A 85 -12.94 -11.49 -15.40
N ARG A 86 -13.07 -10.81 -16.54
CA ARG A 86 -12.72 -9.39 -16.65
C ARG A 86 -13.57 -8.51 -15.75
N ALA A 87 -14.89 -8.76 -15.67
CA ALA A 87 -15.78 -8.03 -14.76
C ALA A 87 -15.35 -8.21 -13.29
N ARG A 88 -14.97 -9.44 -12.90
CA ARG A 88 -14.44 -9.74 -11.57
C ARG A 88 -13.12 -9.00 -11.29
N TRP A 89 -12.23 -8.88 -12.28
CA TRP A 89 -10.99 -8.12 -12.14
C TRP A 89 -11.25 -6.61 -12.00
N TRP A 90 -12.18 -6.05 -12.76
CA TRP A 90 -12.60 -4.67 -12.59
C TRP A 90 -13.19 -4.40 -11.21
N GLN A 91 -14.00 -5.32 -10.68
CA GLN A 91 -14.50 -5.23 -9.32
C GLN A 91 -13.35 -5.22 -8.29
N GLN A 92 -12.31 -6.05 -8.48
CA GLN A 92 -11.15 -6.04 -7.60
C GLN A 92 -10.37 -4.72 -7.64
N LEU A 93 -10.29 -4.04 -8.80
CA LEU A 93 -9.71 -2.69 -8.89
C LEU A 93 -10.57 -1.65 -8.19
N ASP A 94 -11.89 -1.72 -8.35
CA ASP A 94 -12.84 -0.85 -7.67
C ASP A 94 -12.68 -0.97 -6.13
N GLU A 95 -12.74 -2.19 -5.61
CA GLU A 95 -12.57 -2.47 -4.18
C GLU A 95 -11.19 -2.04 -3.66
N ALA A 96 -10.12 -2.33 -4.41
CA ALA A 96 -8.77 -1.97 -3.99
C ALA A 96 -8.55 -0.45 -3.94
N THR A 97 -9.04 0.28 -4.95
CA THR A 97 -8.89 1.75 -4.99
C THR A 97 -9.81 2.46 -4.01
N ALA A 98 -11.02 1.95 -3.78
CA ALA A 98 -11.90 2.44 -2.71
C ALA A 98 -11.25 2.25 -1.34
N TRP A 99 -10.70 1.06 -1.07
CA TRP A 99 -10.00 0.79 0.19
C TRP A 99 -8.83 1.74 0.42
N LEU A 100 -8.02 2.03 -0.63
CA LEU A 100 -6.92 2.99 -0.54
C LEU A 100 -7.42 4.38 -0.13
N LEU A 101 -8.47 4.88 -0.77
CA LEU A 101 -8.99 6.21 -0.44
C LEU A 101 -9.55 6.25 0.99
N ASP A 102 -10.38 5.27 1.37
CA ASP A 102 -11.08 5.24 2.64
C ASP A 102 -10.14 5.05 3.84
N ASN A 103 -9.01 4.37 3.63
CA ASN A 103 -8.05 4.04 4.70
C ASN A 103 -6.78 4.93 4.67
N ALA A 104 -6.79 6.00 3.86
CA ALA A 104 -5.64 6.87 3.65
C ALA A 104 -5.03 7.39 4.96
N ALA A 105 -5.86 7.85 5.90
CA ALA A 105 -5.40 8.35 7.19
C ALA A 105 -4.64 7.28 8.01
N THR A 106 -5.11 6.03 7.96
CA THR A 106 -4.55 4.91 8.72
C THR A 106 -3.18 4.51 8.21
N TYR A 107 -3.05 4.22 6.91
CA TYR A 107 -1.75 3.83 6.39
C TYR A 107 -0.85 5.04 6.25
N ALA A 108 -1.28 6.18 5.68
CA ALA A 108 -0.38 7.31 5.41
C ALA A 108 0.23 7.84 6.71
N GLY A 109 -0.57 7.95 7.79
CA GLY A 109 -0.11 8.33 9.12
C GLY A 109 0.92 7.38 9.75
N SER A 110 1.11 6.20 9.18
CA SER A 110 2.16 5.27 9.61
C SER A 110 3.56 5.75 9.22
N TRP A 111 3.73 6.67 8.26
CA TRP A 111 5.03 7.24 7.86
C TRP A 111 5.34 8.54 8.59
N PRO A 112 6.61 8.80 8.96
CA PRO A 112 6.97 9.96 9.78
C PRO A 112 7.11 11.29 8.99
N ASN A 113 7.00 11.27 7.66
CA ASN A 113 7.31 12.42 6.80
C ASN A 113 6.05 12.94 6.09
N ALA A 114 5.71 14.22 6.30
CA ALA A 114 4.56 14.89 5.68
C ALA A 114 4.55 14.78 4.14
N ARG A 115 5.71 14.83 3.48
CA ARG A 115 5.78 14.68 2.01
C ARG A 115 5.39 13.28 1.55
N ILE A 116 5.80 12.25 2.30
CA ILE A 116 5.46 10.85 2.00
C ILE A 116 3.98 10.60 2.30
N ILE A 117 3.46 11.18 3.38
CA ILE A 117 2.03 11.15 3.71
C ILE A 117 1.22 11.73 2.55
N GLN A 118 1.55 12.93 2.10
CA GLN A 118 0.85 13.59 1.01
C GLN A 118 0.92 12.77 -0.28
N PHE A 119 2.10 12.24 -0.62
CA PHE A 119 2.28 11.40 -1.80
C PHE A 119 1.39 10.15 -1.79
N ALA A 120 1.20 9.51 -0.63
CA ALA A 120 0.33 8.36 -0.50
C ALA A 120 -1.17 8.72 -0.65
N ILE A 121 -1.56 9.90 -0.16
CA ILE A 121 -2.93 10.42 -0.25
C ILE A 121 -3.26 10.84 -1.68
N ASP A 122 -2.34 11.56 -2.32
CA ASP A 122 -2.48 12.00 -3.72
C ASP A 122 -2.62 10.78 -4.63
N TYR A 123 -1.78 9.76 -4.44
CA TYR A 123 -1.88 8.51 -5.19
C TYR A 123 -3.25 7.85 -5.03
N ALA A 124 -3.72 7.65 -3.79
CA ALA A 124 -5.01 7.00 -3.54
C ALA A 124 -6.19 7.77 -4.15
N THR A 125 -6.14 9.10 -4.07
CA THR A 125 -7.15 9.97 -4.66
C THR A 125 -7.19 9.82 -6.18
N HIS A 126 -6.05 9.95 -6.85
CA HIS A 126 -6.00 9.86 -8.31
C HIS A 126 -6.28 8.45 -8.83
N ALA A 127 -5.79 7.41 -8.14
CA ALA A 127 -6.12 6.03 -8.50
C ALA A 127 -7.63 5.79 -8.44
N ARG A 128 -8.32 6.31 -7.42
CA ARG A 128 -9.78 6.22 -7.32
C ARG A 128 -10.48 6.99 -8.44
N LEU A 129 -10.03 8.22 -8.72
CA LEU A 129 -10.58 9.03 -9.81
C LEU A 129 -10.44 8.37 -11.18
N VAL A 130 -9.31 7.71 -11.46
CA VAL A 130 -9.11 6.96 -12.71
C VAL A 130 -10.15 5.85 -12.84
N VAL A 131 -10.37 5.04 -11.80
CA VAL A 131 -11.36 3.96 -11.82
C VAL A 131 -12.78 4.51 -12.06
N LEU A 132 -13.13 5.61 -11.38
CA LEU A 132 -14.45 6.25 -11.49
C LEU A 132 -14.68 7.02 -12.79
N SER A 133 -13.62 7.41 -13.50
CA SER A 133 -13.75 8.21 -14.72
C SER A 133 -14.47 7.46 -15.86
N GLU A 134 -14.98 8.17 -16.85
CA GLU A 134 -15.64 7.56 -18.03
C GLU A 134 -14.65 7.08 -19.10
N ARG A 135 -13.35 7.09 -18.80
CA ARG A 135 -12.28 6.65 -19.71
C ARG A 135 -12.44 5.20 -20.14
N GLU A 136 -11.89 4.89 -21.31
CA GLU A 136 -11.79 3.52 -21.80
C GLU A 136 -11.03 2.61 -20.82
N GLU A 137 -11.44 1.34 -20.77
CA GLU A 137 -10.85 0.33 -19.88
C GLU A 137 -9.31 0.27 -20.01
N ASP A 138 -8.79 0.30 -21.24
CA ASP A 138 -7.36 0.17 -21.49
C ASP A 138 -6.59 1.42 -21.03
N THR A 139 -7.14 2.61 -21.27
CA THR A 139 -6.59 3.87 -20.76
C THR A 139 -6.58 3.89 -19.23
N LYS A 140 -7.65 3.44 -18.58
CA LYS A 140 -7.68 3.33 -17.11
C LYS A 140 -6.59 2.40 -16.59
N VAL A 141 -6.40 1.25 -17.23
CA VAL A 141 -5.36 0.28 -16.84
C VAL A 141 -3.97 0.87 -17.01
N GLU A 142 -3.70 1.56 -18.12
CA GLU A 142 -2.42 2.24 -18.36
C GLU A 142 -2.14 3.30 -17.27
N LEU A 143 -3.12 4.17 -16.99
CA LEU A 143 -2.98 5.21 -15.98
C LEU A 143 -2.80 4.66 -14.58
N LEU A 144 -3.53 3.59 -14.23
CA LEU A 144 -3.34 2.92 -12.93
C LEU A 144 -1.95 2.33 -12.80
N LEU A 145 -1.39 1.72 -13.85
CA LEU A 145 -0.02 1.24 -13.83
C LEU A 145 0.98 2.39 -13.70
N ALA A 146 0.80 3.46 -14.49
CA ALA A 146 1.67 4.64 -14.48
C ALA A 146 1.67 5.36 -13.11
N LEU A 147 0.53 5.42 -12.43
CA LEU A 147 0.44 5.95 -11.06
C LEU A 147 1.04 5.00 -10.02
N THR A 148 0.72 3.69 -10.11
CA THR A 148 1.00 2.75 -9.02
C THR A 148 2.46 2.32 -8.98
N MET A 149 3.10 2.12 -10.14
CA MET A 149 4.51 1.67 -10.21
C MET A 149 5.52 2.61 -9.51
N PRO A 150 5.55 3.93 -9.78
CA PRO A 150 6.50 4.83 -9.13
C PRO A 150 6.26 4.89 -7.62
N VAL A 151 4.99 4.92 -7.19
CA VAL A 151 4.64 4.92 -5.77
C VAL A 151 5.08 3.61 -5.11
N GLN A 152 4.84 2.45 -5.75
CA GLN A 152 5.23 1.15 -5.19
C GLN A 152 6.74 1.10 -4.98
N ARG A 153 7.50 1.55 -5.98
CA ARG A 153 8.96 1.61 -5.91
C ARG A 153 9.42 2.54 -4.81
N GLN A 154 8.83 3.72 -4.68
CA GLN A 154 9.24 4.72 -3.70
C GLN A 154 8.93 4.30 -2.25
N PHE A 155 7.85 3.55 -2.01
CA PHE A 155 7.47 3.09 -0.68
C PHE A 155 8.13 1.75 -0.31
N PHE A 156 8.21 0.81 -1.24
CA PHE A 156 8.55 -0.59 -0.97
C PHE A 156 9.72 -1.12 -1.80
N GLY A 157 10.28 -0.31 -2.71
CA GLY A 157 11.51 -0.64 -3.39
C GLY A 157 12.69 -0.69 -2.42
N TRP A 158 13.69 -1.49 -2.77
CA TRP A 158 14.91 -1.56 -1.97
C TRP A 158 15.62 -0.19 -1.98
N PRO A 159 16.40 0.18 -0.95
CA PRO A 159 16.86 1.56 -0.74
C PRO A 159 17.61 2.25 -1.91
N TRP A 160 18.50 1.57 -2.62
CA TRP A 160 19.28 2.10 -3.75
C TRP A 160 18.47 2.61 -4.95
N SER A 161 17.65 1.77 -5.58
CA SER A 161 16.58 2.07 -6.52
C SER A 161 15.67 3.20 -6.07
N ARG A 162 15.25 3.27 -4.80
CA ARG A 162 14.49 4.44 -4.31
C ARG A 162 15.28 5.73 -4.48
N ALA A 163 16.52 5.75 -4.01
CA ALA A 163 17.38 6.92 -4.18
C ALA A 163 17.66 7.24 -5.67
N ARG A 164 17.90 6.21 -6.49
CA ARG A 164 18.21 6.34 -7.91
C ARG A 164 17.03 6.85 -8.73
N HIS A 165 15.82 6.40 -8.44
CA HIS A 165 14.62 6.70 -9.23
C HIS A 165 13.77 7.81 -8.61
N HIS A 166 14.08 8.31 -7.41
CA HIS A 166 13.31 9.33 -6.69
C HIS A 166 12.75 10.45 -7.60
N PHE A 167 13.64 11.16 -8.31
CA PHE A 167 13.21 12.28 -9.16
C PHE A 167 12.44 11.83 -10.40
N ALA A 168 12.78 10.67 -10.96
CA ALA A 168 12.10 10.14 -12.14
C ALA A 168 10.69 9.64 -11.78
N ASP A 169 10.55 8.94 -10.64
CA ASP A 169 9.28 8.41 -10.15
C ASP A 169 8.33 9.55 -9.78
N HIS A 170 8.82 10.59 -9.08
CA HIS A 170 8.00 11.77 -8.78
C HIS A 170 7.58 12.52 -10.05
N ARG A 171 8.51 12.72 -11.01
CA ARG A 171 8.17 13.37 -12.28
C ARG A 171 7.14 12.57 -13.07
N ALA A 172 7.33 11.26 -13.22
CA ALA A 172 6.39 10.41 -13.95
C ALA A 172 4.99 10.42 -13.30
N PHE A 173 4.95 10.43 -11.97
CA PHE A 173 3.69 10.56 -11.25
C PHE A 173 3.01 11.91 -11.50
N ASP A 174 3.75 13.02 -11.40
CA ASP A 174 3.23 14.37 -11.64
C ASP A 174 2.75 14.54 -13.09
N GLU A 175 3.48 14.00 -14.06
CA GLU A 175 3.10 13.98 -15.49
C GLU A 175 1.80 13.19 -15.69
N THR A 176 1.66 12.04 -15.02
CA THR A 176 0.44 11.23 -15.08
C THR A 176 -0.76 11.97 -14.47
N ILE A 177 -0.58 12.65 -13.34
CA ILE A 177 -1.63 13.49 -12.74
C ILE A 177 -2.03 14.64 -13.68
N ALA A 178 -1.05 15.30 -14.28
CA ALA A 178 -1.30 16.39 -15.23
C ALA A 178 -2.09 15.90 -16.43
N HIS A 179 -1.79 14.70 -16.94
CA HIS A 179 -2.53 14.07 -18.02
C HIS A 179 -3.97 13.71 -17.60
N ILE A 180 -4.17 13.12 -16.42
CA ILE A 180 -5.51 12.83 -15.86
C ILE A 180 -6.35 14.10 -15.72
N SER A 181 -5.73 15.21 -15.33
CA SER A 181 -6.40 16.50 -15.07
C SER A 181 -6.60 17.36 -16.31
N GLY A 182 -5.79 17.13 -17.36
CA GLY A 182 -5.74 17.96 -18.57
C GLY A 182 -6.68 17.53 -19.69
N GLU A 183 -7.28 16.34 -19.62
CA GLU A 183 -8.31 15.92 -20.58
C GLU A 183 -9.65 16.57 -20.23
N PRO A 184 -10.21 17.44 -21.09
CA PRO A 184 -11.60 17.84 -20.94
C PRO A 184 -12.46 16.58 -21.12
N SER A 185 -13.42 16.39 -20.20
CA SER A 185 -14.53 15.47 -20.39
C SER A 185 -15.25 15.84 -21.68
N ASN A 186 -14.89 15.21 -22.78
CA ASN A 186 -15.64 15.31 -24.03
C ASN A 186 -16.95 14.56 -23.80
N SER A 187 -17.91 15.29 -23.26
CA SER A 187 -19.35 14.99 -23.27
C SER A 187 -19.88 14.94 -24.69
#